data_AF-A0A8S2TTG0-F1
#
_entry.id   AF-A0A8S2TTG0-F1
#
_cell.length_a   1.000
_cell.length_b   1.000
_cell.length_c   1.000
_cell.angle_alpha   90.00
_cell.angle_beta   90.00
_cell.angle_gamma   90.00
#
_symmetry.space_group_name_H-M   'P 1'
#
loop_
_entity.id
_entity.type
_entity.pdbx_description
1 polymer ?
#
loop_
_entity_poly.entity_id
_entity_poly.type
_entity_poly.pdbx_seq_one_letter_code
_entity_poly.pdbx_strand_id
1 'polypeptide(L)' 'LTVVDLPGIARNPIADQPKDIHKQTTDLIRHFIRQEGSVILCVFPANVDIATVESFTIARECDPTGERTIGVITKSDLA' A
#
# COMPACT_ATOMS: atom_id res chain seq x y z
N LEU A 1 7.39 -19.69 -2.15
CA LEU A 1 7.37 -18.29 -1.69
C LEU A 1 7.29 -17.40 -2.92
N THR A 2 6.29 -16.53 -2.99
CA THR A 2 6.08 -15.60 -4.10
C THR A 2 6.05 -14.19 -3.54
N VAL A 3 6.83 -13.28 -4.13
CA VAL A 3 6.84 -11.86 -3.77
C VAL A 3 6.22 -11.12 -4.94
N VAL A 4 5.24 -10.26 -4.65
CA VAL A 4 4.56 -9.45 -5.65
C VAL A 4 4.85 -8.00 -5.32
N ASP A 5 5.44 -7.28 -6.28
CA ASP A 5 5.57 -5.83 -6.20
C ASP A 5 4.32 -5.18 -6.80
N LEU A 6 3.68 -4.29 -6.04
CA LEU A 6 2.43 -3.63 -6.41
C LEU A 6 2.71 -2.17 -6.76
N PRO A 7 2.02 -1.61 -7.78
CA PRO A 7 2.20 -0.20 -8.11
C PRO A 7 1.84 0.70 -6.92
N GLY A 8 2.59 1.79 -6.76
CA GLY A 8 2.29 2.80 -5.75
C GLY A 8 0.93 3.45 -5.98
N ILE A 9 0.24 3.81 -4.89
CA ILE A 9 -1.08 4.43 -4.95
C ILE A 9 -0.96 5.82 -5.60
N ALA A 10 -1.41 5.92 -6.86
CA ALA A 10 -1.44 7.17 -7.61
C ALA A 10 -2.77 7.90 -7.35
N ARG A 11 -2.72 9.07 -6.70
CA ARG A 11 -3.93 9.89 -6.46
C ARG A 11 -4.34 10.74 -7.65
N ASN A 12 -3.35 11.18 -8.43
CA ASN A 12 -3.56 12.07 -9.55
C ASN A 12 -2.98 11.42 -10.80
N PRO A 13 -3.72 11.36 -11.92
CA PRO A 13 -3.17 10.90 -13.17
C PRO A 13 -2.07 11.85 -13.62
N ILE A 14 -0.92 11.28 -13.99
CA ILE A 14 0.21 12.01 -14.58
C ILE A 14 0.44 11.51 -16.01
N ALA A 15 0.80 12.44 -16.90
CA ALA A 15 1.04 12.16 -18.31
C ALA A 15 -0.10 11.35 -18.95
N ASP A 16 0.21 10.18 -19.51
CA ASP A 16 -0.72 9.34 -20.28
C ASP A 16 -1.51 8.34 -19.41
N GLN A 17 -1.53 8.53 -18.09
CA GLN A 17 -2.28 7.66 -17.20
C GLN A 17 -3.79 7.82 -17.36
N PRO A 18 -4.57 6.72 -17.25
CA PRO A 18 -6.02 6.78 -17.24
C PRO A 18 -6.55 7.68 -16.11
N LYS A 19 -7.69 8.33 -16.35
CA LYS A 19 -8.34 9.20 -15.34
C LYS A 19 -8.71 8.46 -14.06
N ASP A 20 -8.87 7.14 -14.15
CA ASP A 20 -9.24 6.22 -13.08
C ASP A 20 -8.04 5.44 -12.51
N ILE A 21 -6.80 5.90 -12.73
CA ILE A 21 -5.58 5.22 -12.25
C ILE A 21 -5.62 4.93 -10.74
N HIS A 22 -6.16 5.85 -9.94
CA HIS A 22 -6.30 5.66 -8.49
C HIS A 22 -7.15 4.43 -8.17
N LYS A 23 -8.28 4.29 -8.86
CA LYS A 23 -9.17 3.14 -8.71
C LYS A 23 -8.49 1.85 -9.19
N GLN A 24 -7.85 1.88 -10.36
CA GLN A 24 -7.18 0.70 -10.91
C GLN A 24 -6.07 0.18 -9.97
N THR A 25 -5.23 1.09 -9.45
CA THR A 25 -4.15 0.71 -8.53
C THR A 25 -4.70 0.19 -7.21
N THR A 26 -5.71 0.85 -6.63
CA THR A 26 -6.28 0.38 -5.35
C THR A 26 -7.06 -0.93 -5.49
N ASP A 27 -7.76 -1.15 -6.61
CA ASP A 27 -8.43 -2.41 -6.90
C ASP A 27 -7.41 -3.55 -7.09
N LEU A 28 -6.30 -3.28 -7.79
CA LEU A 28 -5.20 -4.24 -7.94
C LEU A 28 -4.57 -4.60 -6.59
N ILE A 29 -4.26 -3.60 -5.75
CA ILE A 29 -3.71 -3.85 -4.42
C ILE A 29 -4.68 -4.72 -3.61
N ARG A 30 -5.96 -4.36 -3.56
CA ARG A 30 -7.00 -5.12 -2.85
C ARG A 30 -7.12 -6.55 -3.35
N HIS A 31 -6.96 -6.79 -4.66
CA HIS A 31 -7.00 -8.13 -5.23
C HIS A 31 -5.94 -9.06 -4.60
N PHE A 32 -4.72 -8.57 -4.40
CA PHE A 32 -3.63 -9.35 -3.80
C PHE A 32 -3.76 -9.46 -2.28
N ILE A 33 -3.99 -8.34 -1.59
CA ILE A 33 -3.94 -8.34 -0.11
C ILE A 33 -5.19 -8.96 0.54
N ARG A 34 -6.28 -9.20 -0.20
CA ARG A 34 -7.46 -9.93 0.30
C ARG A 34 -7.21 -11.43 0.48
N GLN A 35 -6.15 -11.97 -0.10
CA GLN A 35 -5.82 -13.38 0.05
C GLN A 35 -5.32 -13.62 1.49
N GLU A 36 -5.99 -14.49 2.26
CA GLU A 36 -5.64 -14.76 3.67
C GLU A 36 -4.21 -15.28 3.84
N GLY A 37 -3.68 -16.03 2.86
CA GLY A 37 -2.31 -16.53 2.86
C GLY A 37 -1.23 -15.49 2.50
N SER A 38 -1.61 -14.23 2.25
CA SER A 38 -0.68 -13.15 1.91
C SER A 38 -0.23 -12.36 3.14
N VAL A 39 1.08 -12.10 3.21
CA VAL A 39 1.66 -11.15 4.16
C VAL A 39 1.73 -9.78 3.49
N ILE A 40 1.20 -8.77 4.17
CA ILE A 40 1.15 -7.39 3.69
C ILE A 40 2.38 -6.65 4.22
N LEU A 41 3.28 -6.23 3.32
CA LEU A 41 4.37 -5.32 3.68
C LEU A 41 3.97 -3.89 3.36
N CYS A 42 3.63 -3.13 4.39
CA CYS A 42 3.28 -1.72 4.25
C CYS A 42 4.53 -0.85 4.43
N VAL A 43 5.04 -0.30 3.33
CA VAL A 43 6.26 0.50 3.32
C VAL A 43 5.94 1.99 3.42
N PHE A 44 6.53 2.67 4.40
CA PHE A 44 6.35 4.08 4.67
C PHE A 44 7.71 4.79 4.77
N PRO A 45 7.86 6.01 4.25
CA PRO A 45 9.03 6.82 4.52
C PRO A 45 8.93 7.44 5.93
N ALA A 46 10.07 7.55 6.63
CA ALA A 46 10.15 8.01 8.02
C ALA A 46 9.73 9.47 8.21
N ASN A 47 9.80 10.26 7.13
CA ASN A 47 9.45 11.67 7.12
C ASN A 47 7.94 11.94 6.87
N VAL A 48 7.10 10.90 6.79
CA VAL A 48 5.65 11.01 6.60
C VAL A 48 4.93 10.39 7.79
N ASP A 49 3.89 11.07 8.26
CA ASP A 49 3.00 10.52 9.30
C ASP A 49 2.22 9.31 8.74
N ILE A 50 2.47 8.14 9.32
CA ILE A 50 1.85 6.86 8.96
C ILE A 50 0.32 6.94 8.98
N ALA A 51 -0.25 7.74 9.89
CA ALA A 51 -1.70 7.91 10.00
C ALA A 51 -2.33 8.56 8.75
N THR A 52 -1.53 9.25 7.93
CA THR A 52 -1.98 9.91 6.70
C THR A 52 -1.87 9.03 5.46
N VAL A 53 -1.20 7.88 5.55
CA VAL A 53 -0.87 7.05 4.40
C VAL A 53 -2.01 6.09 4.06
N GLU A 54 -2.50 6.19 2.83
CA GLU A 54 -3.65 5.42 2.34
C GLU A 54 -3.40 3.91 2.28
N SER A 55 -2.16 3.48 2.02
CA SER A 55 -1.81 2.06 2.02
C SER A 55 -2.05 1.40 3.38
N PHE A 56 -1.87 2.14 4.47
CA PHE A 56 -2.16 1.65 5.82
C PHE A 56 -3.67 1.49 6.05
N THR A 57 -4.48 2.44 5.57
CA THR A 57 -5.94 2.34 5.63
C THR A 57 -6.44 1.11 4.86
N ILE A 58 -5.96 0.92 3.62
CA ILE A 58 -6.36 -0.22 2.78
C ILE A 58 -5.90 -1.56 3.39
N ALA A 59 -4.71 -1.62 3.98
CA ALA A 59 -4.25 -2.81 4.70
C ALA A 59 -5.17 -3.13 5.88
N ARG A 60 -5.52 -2.12 6.69
CA ARG A 60 -6.40 -2.28 7.85
C ARG A 60 -7.84 -2.66 7.49
N GLU A 61 -8.33 -2.26 6.33
CA GLU A 61 -9.61 -2.74 5.77
C GLU A 61 -9.59 -4.26 5.51
N CYS A 62 -8.43 -4.81 5.13
CA CYS A 62 -8.26 -6.22 4.77
C CYS A 62 -7.68 -7.08 5.91
N ASP A 63 -7.03 -6.45 6.88
CA ASP A 63 -6.41 -7.06 8.06
C ASP A 63 -6.61 -6.14 9.29
N PRO A 64 -7.82 -6.12 9.88
CA PRO A 64 -8.14 -5.22 10.99
C PRO A 64 -7.37 -5.52 12.28
N THR A 65 -6.96 -6.77 12.46
CA THR A 65 -6.18 -7.24 13.63
C THR A 65 -4.68 -7.02 13.45
N GLY A 66 -4.21 -6.86 12.21
CA GLY A 66 -2.80 -6.66 11.88
C GLY A 66 -1.98 -7.94 11.96
N GLU A 67 -2.61 -9.11 11.97
CA GLU A 67 -1.92 -10.41 12.17
C GLU A 67 -0.96 -10.75 11.03
N ARG A 68 -1.20 -10.19 9.84
CA ARG A 68 -0.43 -10.45 8.63
C ARG A 68 0.10 -9.17 7.98
N THR A 69 0.11 -8.06 8.72
CA THR A 69 0.61 -6.77 8.25
C THR A 69 1.90 -6.38 8.96
N ILE A 70 2.95 -6.12 8.17
CA ILE A 70 4.25 -5.67 8.65
C ILE A 70 4.47 -4.23 8.18
N GLY A 71 4.60 -3.30 9.11
CA GLY A 71 4.99 -1.92 8.83
C GLY A 71 6.50 -1.82 8.64
N VAL A 72 6.94 -1.28 7.50
CA VAL A 72 8.35 -1.08 7.16
C VAL A 72 8.62 0.42 7.04
N ILE A 73 9.48 0.96 7.89
CA ILE A 73 9.89 2.36 7.85
C ILE A 73 11.17 2.48 7.02
N THR A 74 11.18 3.38 6.04
CA THR A 74 12.28 3.64 5.09
C THR A 74 12.70 5.10 5.13
N LYS A 75 13.77 5.49 4.42
CA LYS A 75 14.24 6.88 4.33
C LYS A 75 14.48 7.54 5.71
N SER A 76 15.02 6.77 6.67
CA SER A 76 15.31 7.26 8.02
C SER A 76 16.38 8.36 8.04
N ASP A 77 17.14 8.50 6.96
CA ASP A 77 18.12 9.55 6.71
C ASP A 77 17.49 10.92 6.41
N LEU A 78 16.21 10.94 5.99
CA LEU A 78 15.46 12.16 5.67
C LEU A 78 14.55 12.63 6.82
N ALA A 79 14.63 11.98 7.98
CA ALA A 79 13.84 12.29 9.17
C ALA A 79 14.47 13.40 10.01
#